data_AF-A0AB36X5I2-F1
#
_entry.id   AF-A0AB36X5I2-F1
#
_cell.length_a   1.000
_cell.length_b   1.000
_cell.length_c   1.000
_cell.angle_alpha   90.00
_cell.angle_beta   90.00
_cell.angle_gamma   90.00
#
_symmetry.space_group_name_H-M   'P 1'
#
loop_
_entity.id
_entity.type
_entity.pdbx_description
1 polymer ?
#
loop_
_entity_poly.entity_id
_entity_poly.type
_entity_poly.pdbx_seq_one_letter_code
_entity_poly.pdbx_strand_id
1 'polypeptide(L)'
;MKATIYITGSIAAYKAINVVRNFQKKGHEVRVAMTKEAVHLIGTQTLAALTKYPVLTDLWEKERANQIQHIELADWTEMAVVVPATANFIAKIANGIADDAATTTFLATASPKYVVPAMNSHMWSNPAFQRNLALVKQDGIAVMEPATGRLAEGYSGKGRMPEPDDIMAWIDDSLQAKKVLAGKKIVITAGGTISPLDPVRFLGNRSSGKMGIALAKAALAAGAEVILISGHIAVSLPNSPNLKNIKVETTEEMLSAVKTAFLGADALIMAAAVADYEPVNYITHKIKKQDQGDELKIYLKETPDILKKMGGIKKANQVVVGFAAETNNLLENASKKLQEKNADMIVANDVSHGVFGSDKDKVTILRQGKTIENIVETTKIEIAKKIIILVAEELESRKVEK
;
A
#
# COMPACT_ATOMS: atom_id res chain seq x y z
N MET A 1 -12.81 -8.33 -13.75
CA MET A 1 -12.37 -8.80 -12.42
C MET A 1 -13.42 -9.73 -11.85
N LYS A 2 -13.01 -10.66 -11.00
CA LYS A 2 -13.86 -11.62 -10.29
C LYS A 2 -14.29 -11.04 -8.94
N ALA A 3 -15.57 -10.74 -8.80
CA ALA A 3 -16.14 -10.11 -7.60
C ALA A 3 -17.03 -11.10 -6.84
N THR A 4 -16.82 -11.22 -5.53
CA THR A 4 -17.74 -11.97 -4.66
C THR A 4 -18.57 -10.99 -3.85
N ILE A 5 -19.89 -11.09 -3.98
CA ILE A 5 -20.85 -10.26 -3.27
C ILE A 5 -21.39 -11.07 -2.08
N TYR A 6 -21.18 -10.56 -0.88
CA TYR A 6 -21.66 -11.13 0.38
C TYR A 6 -22.92 -10.38 0.80
N ILE A 7 -24.05 -11.07 0.86
CA ILE A 7 -25.33 -10.46 1.24
C ILE A 7 -25.71 -10.95 2.63
N THR A 8 -26.00 -10.02 3.54
CA THR A 8 -26.36 -10.34 4.93
C THR A 8 -27.81 -9.97 5.24
N GLY A 9 -28.35 -10.47 6.35
CA GLY A 9 -29.76 -10.31 6.76
C GLY A 9 -30.18 -8.89 7.13
N SER A 10 -30.28 -8.00 6.15
CA SER A 10 -30.80 -6.63 6.28
C SER A 10 -31.94 -6.41 5.31
N ILE A 11 -32.97 -5.64 5.70
CA ILE A 11 -34.10 -5.32 4.83
C ILE A 11 -33.67 -4.67 3.50
N ALA A 12 -32.49 -4.07 3.44
CA ALA A 12 -31.91 -3.53 2.22
C ALA A 12 -31.35 -4.59 1.25
N ALA A 13 -31.42 -5.88 1.58
CA ALA A 13 -30.87 -6.98 0.75
C ALA A 13 -31.44 -7.01 -0.67
N TYR A 14 -32.70 -6.59 -0.87
CA TYR A 14 -33.27 -6.49 -2.22
C TYR A 14 -32.49 -5.53 -3.14
N LYS A 15 -31.83 -4.49 -2.58
CA LYS A 15 -30.99 -3.56 -3.35
C LYS A 15 -29.69 -4.20 -3.81
N ALA A 16 -29.19 -5.22 -3.11
CA ALA A 16 -27.97 -5.93 -3.48
C ALA A 16 -28.10 -6.62 -4.85
N ILE A 17 -29.33 -6.98 -5.27
CA ILE A 17 -29.61 -7.51 -6.61
C ILE A 17 -29.20 -6.49 -7.69
N ASN A 18 -29.49 -5.20 -7.49
CA ASN A 18 -29.09 -4.15 -8.41
C ASN A 18 -27.58 -3.91 -8.38
N VAL A 19 -26.94 -4.03 -7.21
CA VAL A 19 -25.47 -3.98 -7.10
C VAL A 19 -24.84 -5.09 -7.94
N VAL A 20 -25.30 -6.34 -7.81
CA VAL A 20 -24.85 -7.48 -8.63
C VAL A 20 -25.00 -7.17 -10.12
N ARG A 21 -26.17 -6.66 -10.54
CA ARG A 21 -26.39 -6.29 -11.96
C ARG A 21 -25.46 -5.18 -12.42
N ASN A 22 -25.17 -4.20 -11.59
CA ASN A 22 -24.26 -3.11 -11.95
C ASN A 22 -22.82 -3.60 -12.09
N PHE A 23 -22.37 -4.53 -11.24
CA PHE A 23 -21.09 -5.21 -11.43
C PHE A 23 -21.03 -5.94 -12.78
N GLN A 24 -22.07 -6.69 -13.14
CA GLN A 24 -22.13 -7.38 -14.43
C GLN A 24 -22.13 -6.42 -15.62
N LYS A 25 -22.85 -5.29 -15.55
CA LYS A 25 -22.85 -4.25 -16.60
C LYS A 25 -21.46 -3.67 -16.86
N LYS A 26 -20.62 -3.60 -15.82
CA LYS A 26 -19.22 -3.17 -15.93
C LYS A 26 -18.25 -4.30 -16.35
N GLY A 27 -18.77 -5.47 -16.73
CA GLY A 27 -17.96 -6.60 -17.19
C GLY A 27 -17.27 -7.38 -16.08
N HIS A 28 -17.71 -7.24 -14.82
CA HIS A 28 -17.23 -8.09 -13.74
C HIS A 28 -17.90 -9.46 -13.79
N GLU A 29 -17.11 -10.50 -13.51
CA GLU A 29 -17.64 -11.83 -13.23
C GLU A 29 -18.05 -11.86 -11.76
N VAL A 30 -19.29 -12.26 -11.46
CA VAL A 30 -19.86 -12.12 -10.11
C VAL A 30 -20.27 -13.46 -9.55
N ARG A 31 -19.83 -13.78 -8.33
CA ARG A 31 -20.36 -14.87 -7.51
C ARG A 31 -20.93 -14.31 -6.21
N VAL A 32 -21.83 -15.06 -5.58
CA VAL A 32 -22.56 -14.58 -4.40
C VAL A 32 -22.46 -15.58 -3.26
N ALA A 33 -22.22 -15.06 -2.07
CA ALA A 33 -22.39 -15.77 -0.81
C ALA A 33 -23.44 -15.06 0.04
N MET A 34 -24.27 -15.81 0.75
CA MET A 34 -25.36 -15.26 1.57
C MET A 34 -25.29 -15.82 2.99
N THR A 35 -25.60 -14.99 3.99
CA THR A 35 -25.89 -15.50 5.33
C THR A 35 -27.26 -16.16 5.35
N LYS A 36 -27.52 -17.04 6.33
CA LYS A 36 -28.82 -17.71 6.47
C LYS A 36 -29.96 -16.69 6.62
N GLU A 37 -29.70 -15.58 7.31
CA GLU A 37 -30.64 -14.48 7.51
C GLU A 37 -30.94 -13.71 6.21
N ALA A 38 -29.99 -13.63 5.28
CA ALA A 38 -30.23 -13.00 3.98
C ALA A 38 -31.20 -13.83 3.11
N VAL A 39 -31.13 -15.17 3.22
CA VAL A 39 -32.00 -16.09 2.47
C VAL A 39 -33.47 -15.94 2.86
N HIS A 40 -33.76 -15.53 4.10
CA HIS A 40 -35.12 -15.21 4.53
C HIS A 40 -35.70 -13.95 3.90
N LEU A 41 -34.85 -13.06 3.35
CA LEU A 41 -35.26 -11.77 2.78
C LEU A 41 -35.29 -11.79 1.26
N ILE A 42 -34.35 -12.48 0.62
CA ILE A 42 -34.30 -12.65 -0.84
C ILE A 42 -33.93 -14.09 -1.21
N GLY A 43 -34.55 -14.61 -2.26
CA GLY A 43 -34.29 -15.98 -2.72
C GLY A 43 -32.97 -16.12 -3.48
N THR A 44 -32.26 -17.23 -3.24
CA THR A 44 -30.99 -17.57 -3.91
C THR A 44 -31.14 -17.76 -5.42
N GLN A 45 -32.29 -18.26 -5.87
CA GLN A 45 -32.55 -18.56 -7.29
C GLN A 45 -32.44 -17.34 -8.20
N THR A 46 -32.88 -16.17 -7.74
CA THR A 46 -32.77 -14.92 -8.51
C THR A 46 -31.30 -14.57 -8.77
N LEU A 47 -30.46 -14.70 -7.73
CA LEU A 47 -29.04 -14.39 -7.81
C LEU A 47 -28.31 -15.43 -8.66
N ALA A 48 -28.62 -16.72 -8.48
CA ALA A 48 -28.04 -17.78 -9.29
C ALA A 48 -28.38 -17.64 -10.79
N ALA A 49 -29.63 -17.26 -11.11
CA ALA A 49 -30.04 -17.01 -12.48
C ALA A 49 -29.33 -15.81 -13.12
N LEU A 50 -29.05 -14.76 -12.33
CA LEU A 50 -28.32 -13.57 -12.77
C LEU A 50 -26.83 -13.87 -12.98
N THR A 51 -26.17 -14.49 -12.01
CA THR A 51 -24.72 -14.71 -12.02
C THR A 51 -24.30 -15.92 -12.84
N LYS A 52 -25.22 -16.84 -13.13
CA LYS A 52 -24.94 -18.17 -13.72
C LYS A 52 -24.09 -19.06 -12.82
N TYR A 53 -24.03 -18.76 -11.53
CA TYR A 53 -23.31 -19.52 -10.51
C TYR A 53 -24.23 -19.87 -9.34
N PRO A 54 -24.05 -21.04 -8.69
CA PRO A 54 -24.74 -21.32 -7.44
C PRO A 54 -24.36 -20.28 -6.38
N VAL A 55 -25.30 -19.99 -5.48
CA VAL A 55 -25.09 -19.07 -4.36
C VAL A 55 -24.61 -19.88 -3.16
N LEU A 56 -23.47 -19.50 -2.58
CA LEU A 56 -22.94 -20.17 -1.40
C LEU A 56 -23.72 -19.74 -0.15
N THR A 57 -24.46 -20.66 0.47
CA THR A 57 -25.27 -20.41 1.67
C THR A 57 -24.87 -21.23 2.89
N ASP A 58 -24.25 -22.39 2.69
CA ASP A 58 -23.89 -23.30 3.76
C ASP A 58 -22.49 -23.91 3.53
N LEU A 59 -21.76 -24.15 4.61
CA LEU A 59 -20.42 -24.76 4.58
C LEU A 59 -20.49 -26.26 4.26
N TRP A 60 -21.64 -26.88 4.47
CA TRP A 60 -21.82 -28.34 4.48
C TRP A 60 -22.58 -28.87 3.27
N GLU A 61 -23.02 -28.00 2.36
CA GLU A 61 -23.72 -28.40 1.13
C GLU A 61 -22.76 -29.17 0.18
N LYS A 62 -23.10 -30.43 -0.09
CA LYS A 62 -22.25 -31.38 -0.83
C LYS A 62 -22.36 -31.29 -2.36
N GLU A 63 -22.70 -30.13 -2.92
CA GLU A 63 -22.91 -30.01 -4.37
C GLU A 63 -21.65 -30.27 -5.21
N ARG A 64 -20.44 -30.18 -4.62
CA ARG A 64 -19.17 -30.47 -5.30
C ARG A 64 -18.25 -31.31 -4.40
N ALA A 65 -18.32 -32.63 -4.56
CA ALA A 65 -17.67 -33.61 -3.68
C ALA A 65 -16.14 -33.48 -3.51
N ASN A 66 -15.45 -32.67 -4.31
CA ASN A 66 -13.98 -32.59 -4.36
C ASN A 66 -13.38 -31.19 -4.12
N GLN A 67 -14.17 -30.19 -3.69
CA GLN A 67 -13.66 -28.84 -3.43
C GLN A 67 -14.19 -28.26 -2.12
N ILE A 68 -13.31 -27.66 -1.32
CA ILE A 68 -13.70 -26.88 -0.14
C ILE A 68 -14.27 -25.55 -0.64
N GLN A 69 -15.59 -25.45 -0.75
CA GLN A 69 -16.27 -24.38 -1.49
C GLN A 69 -15.93 -22.97 -1.00
N HIS A 70 -15.86 -22.76 0.31
CA HIS A 70 -15.54 -21.44 0.87
C HIS A 70 -14.08 -21.01 0.59
N ILE A 71 -13.14 -21.96 0.46
CA ILE A 71 -11.76 -21.66 0.06
C ILE A 71 -11.69 -21.42 -1.44
N GLU A 72 -12.34 -22.25 -2.26
CA GLU A 72 -12.39 -22.05 -3.72
C GLU A 72 -12.97 -20.68 -4.09
N LEU A 73 -14.07 -20.29 -3.44
CA LEU A 73 -14.67 -18.98 -3.67
C LEU A 73 -13.74 -17.85 -3.19
N ALA A 74 -13.07 -18.02 -2.05
CA ALA A 74 -12.11 -17.04 -1.54
C ALA A 74 -10.91 -16.85 -2.49
N ASP A 75 -10.33 -17.93 -2.99
CA ASP A 75 -9.20 -17.90 -3.94
C ASP A 75 -9.62 -17.36 -5.32
N TRP A 76 -10.86 -17.63 -5.73
CA TRP A 76 -11.43 -17.09 -6.98
C TRP A 76 -11.65 -15.56 -6.91
N THR A 77 -11.84 -15.01 -5.70
CA THR A 77 -12.23 -13.62 -5.48
C THR A 77 -11.07 -12.65 -5.70
N GLU A 78 -11.19 -11.71 -6.64
CA GLU A 78 -10.27 -10.56 -6.82
C GLU A 78 -10.79 -9.31 -6.08
N MET A 79 -12.05 -9.31 -5.64
CA MET A 79 -12.67 -8.25 -4.86
C MET A 79 -13.87 -8.78 -4.07
N ALA A 80 -13.87 -8.57 -2.75
CA ALA A 80 -14.95 -8.97 -1.85
C ALA A 80 -15.78 -7.76 -1.46
N VAL A 81 -17.11 -7.82 -1.65
CA VAL A 81 -18.03 -6.73 -1.30
C VAL A 81 -19.16 -7.24 -0.43
N VAL A 82 -19.26 -6.76 0.80
CA VAL A 82 -20.37 -7.06 1.71
C VAL A 82 -21.42 -5.98 1.59
N VAL A 83 -22.60 -6.34 1.09
CA VAL A 83 -23.66 -5.37 0.76
C VAL A 83 -25.06 -6.02 0.74
N PRO A 84 -25.99 -5.54 1.58
CA PRO A 84 -25.75 -4.77 2.79
C PRO A 84 -24.93 -5.57 3.81
N ALA A 85 -24.14 -4.86 4.62
CA ALA A 85 -23.44 -5.40 5.78
C ALA A 85 -24.19 -5.04 7.06
N THR A 86 -24.68 -6.05 7.77
CA THR A 86 -25.34 -5.88 9.07
C THR A 86 -24.31 -5.64 10.19
N ALA A 87 -24.77 -5.06 11.30
CA ALA A 87 -23.94 -4.92 12.50
C ALA A 87 -23.37 -6.27 12.99
N ASN A 88 -24.14 -7.35 12.86
CA ASN A 88 -23.70 -8.70 13.21
C ASN A 88 -22.51 -9.16 12.35
N PHE A 89 -22.61 -9.03 11.03
CA PHE A 89 -21.52 -9.41 10.13
C PHE A 89 -20.26 -8.58 10.39
N ILE A 90 -20.41 -7.27 10.59
CA ILE A 90 -19.29 -6.37 10.93
C ILE A 90 -18.65 -6.76 12.27
N ALA A 91 -19.45 -7.11 13.27
CA ALA A 91 -18.93 -7.59 14.55
C ALA A 91 -18.15 -8.90 14.39
N LYS A 92 -18.65 -9.84 13.59
CA LYS A 92 -17.96 -11.11 13.31
C LYS A 92 -16.61 -10.90 12.64
N ILE A 93 -16.56 -10.13 11.55
CA ILE A 93 -15.30 -9.89 10.83
C ILE A 93 -14.28 -9.09 11.65
N ALA A 94 -14.73 -8.16 12.49
CA ALA A 94 -13.86 -7.39 13.38
C ALA A 94 -13.16 -8.27 14.43
N ASN A 95 -13.77 -9.41 14.77
CA ASN A 95 -13.30 -10.32 15.83
C ASN A 95 -12.84 -11.68 15.28
N GLY A 96 -12.71 -11.82 13.96
CA GLY A 96 -12.27 -13.07 13.32
C GLY A 96 -13.24 -14.24 13.47
N ILE A 97 -14.53 -13.99 13.69
CA ILE A 97 -15.55 -15.04 13.77
C ILE A 97 -15.93 -15.50 12.35
N ALA A 98 -15.83 -16.80 12.11
CA ALA A 98 -16.06 -17.47 10.83
C ALA A 98 -16.93 -18.72 11.00
N ASP A 99 -18.18 -18.50 11.37
CA ASP A 99 -19.16 -19.51 11.79
C ASP A 99 -20.25 -19.80 10.74
N ASP A 100 -20.24 -19.08 9.62
CA ASP A 100 -21.15 -19.31 8.49
C ASP A 100 -20.41 -19.20 7.14
N ALA A 101 -21.03 -19.69 6.06
CA ALA A 101 -20.37 -19.77 4.75
C ALA A 101 -19.88 -18.41 4.24
N ALA A 102 -20.62 -17.33 4.49
CA ALA A 102 -20.25 -15.99 4.07
C ALA A 102 -19.06 -15.45 4.87
N THR A 103 -19.08 -15.55 6.20
CA THR A 103 -18.01 -15.07 7.09
C THR A 103 -16.74 -15.90 6.96
N THR A 104 -16.84 -17.23 6.85
CA THR A 104 -15.67 -18.11 6.63
C THR A 104 -15.00 -17.81 5.30
N THR A 105 -15.76 -17.67 4.21
CA THR A 105 -15.21 -17.30 2.90
C THR A 105 -14.59 -15.90 2.95
N PHE A 106 -15.27 -14.93 3.57
CA PHE A 106 -14.77 -13.55 3.66
C PHE A 106 -13.49 -13.45 4.48
N LEU A 107 -13.36 -14.21 5.57
CA LEU A 107 -12.14 -14.27 6.36
C LEU A 107 -10.97 -14.82 5.54
N ALA A 108 -11.19 -15.90 4.78
CA ALA A 108 -10.18 -16.53 3.93
C ALA A 108 -9.77 -15.69 2.71
N THR A 109 -10.59 -14.73 2.28
CA THR A 109 -10.31 -13.92 1.09
C THR A 109 -9.14 -12.95 1.34
N ALA A 110 -8.08 -13.03 0.53
CA ALA A 110 -6.92 -12.13 0.63
C ALA A 110 -7.07 -10.83 -0.19
N SER A 111 -8.04 -10.79 -1.10
CA SER A 111 -8.30 -9.67 -2.00
C SER A 111 -8.92 -8.45 -1.31
N PRO A 112 -8.90 -7.27 -1.96
CA PRO A 112 -9.54 -6.06 -1.43
C PRO A 112 -10.98 -6.29 -0.95
N LYS A 113 -11.26 -5.81 0.27
CA LYS A 113 -12.54 -5.97 0.95
C LYS A 113 -13.25 -4.63 1.07
N TYR A 114 -14.53 -4.63 0.71
CA TYR A 114 -15.43 -3.50 0.76
C TYR A 114 -16.65 -3.86 1.59
N VAL A 115 -17.07 -2.97 2.48
CA VAL A 115 -18.21 -3.17 3.37
C VAL A 115 -19.14 -1.98 3.24
N VAL A 116 -20.42 -2.25 2.98
CA VAL A 116 -21.48 -1.25 2.86
C VAL A 116 -22.50 -1.46 3.98
N PRO A 117 -22.34 -0.80 5.14
CA PRO A 117 -23.21 -0.98 6.28
C PRO A 117 -24.65 -0.55 6.00
N ALA A 118 -25.62 -1.30 6.55
CA ALA A 118 -27.03 -0.92 6.54
C ALA A 118 -27.75 -1.41 7.81
N MET A 119 -28.26 -0.48 8.61
CA MET A 119 -28.91 -0.76 9.89
C MET A 119 -29.72 0.44 10.41
N ASN A 120 -30.48 0.22 11.47
CA ASN A 120 -31.15 1.27 12.23
C ASN A 120 -30.14 2.31 12.78
N SER A 121 -30.56 3.57 12.94
CA SER A 121 -29.70 4.65 13.44
C SER A 121 -29.19 4.45 14.86
N HIS A 122 -29.98 3.83 15.75
CA HIS A 122 -29.53 3.51 17.11
C HIS A 122 -28.45 2.42 17.11
N MET A 123 -28.56 1.44 16.20
CA MET A 123 -27.52 0.42 16.00
C MET A 123 -26.25 1.06 15.46
N TRP A 124 -26.38 1.97 14.49
CA TRP A 124 -25.26 2.71 13.93
C TRP A 124 -24.53 3.52 15.01
N SER A 125 -25.25 4.26 15.86
CA SER A 125 -24.63 5.05 16.94
C SER A 125 -24.15 4.21 18.13
N ASN A 126 -24.37 2.90 18.14
CA ASN A 126 -24.04 2.08 19.30
C ASN A 126 -22.52 2.00 19.53
N PRO A 127 -22.01 2.22 20.75
CA PRO A 127 -20.58 2.17 21.04
C PRO A 127 -19.90 0.85 20.68
N ALA A 128 -20.59 -0.29 20.82
CA ALA A 128 -20.03 -1.59 20.45
C ALA A 128 -19.83 -1.70 18.94
N PHE A 129 -20.81 -1.22 18.16
CA PHE A 129 -20.69 -1.18 16.70
C PHE A 129 -19.57 -0.24 16.26
N GLN A 130 -19.47 0.96 16.85
CA GLN A 130 -18.43 1.93 16.50
C GLN A 130 -17.01 1.39 16.79
N ARG A 131 -16.81 0.63 17.88
CA ARG A 131 -15.53 -0.05 18.13
C ARG A 131 -15.21 -1.08 17.06
N ASN A 132 -16.17 -1.93 16.69
CA ASN A 132 -15.98 -2.92 15.63
C ASN A 132 -15.71 -2.28 14.27
N LEU A 133 -16.41 -1.19 13.95
CA LEU A 133 -16.23 -0.44 12.71
C LEU A 133 -14.81 0.16 12.62
N ALA A 134 -14.28 0.68 13.72
CA ALA A 134 -12.93 1.20 13.80
C ALA A 134 -11.88 0.11 13.56
N LEU A 135 -12.05 -1.07 14.16
CA LEU A 135 -11.17 -2.24 13.94
C LEU A 135 -11.18 -2.67 12.47
N VAL A 136 -12.37 -2.82 11.87
CA VAL A 136 -12.51 -3.17 10.44
C VAL A 136 -11.79 -2.18 9.53
N LYS A 137 -11.94 -0.86 9.78
CA LYS A 137 -11.20 0.17 9.04
C LYS A 137 -9.69 0.07 9.26
N GLN A 138 -9.25 -0.21 10.49
CA GLN A 138 -7.83 -0.38 10.84
C GLN A 138 -7.21 -1.61 10.16
N ASP A 139 -7.98 -2.68 9.96
CA ASP A 139 -7.57 -3.88 9.24
C ASP A 139 -7.49 -3.68 7.71
N GLY A 140 -7.69 -2.45 7.23
CA GLY A 140 -7.56 -2.08 5.83
C GLY A 140 -8.79 -2.43 4.98
N ILE A 141 -9.91 -2.79 5.60
CA ILE A 141 -11.18 -3.01 4.91
C ILE A 141 -11.81 -1.64 4.60
N ALA A 142 -12.14 -1.42 3.34
CA ALA A 142 -12.81 -0.20 2.90
C ALA A 142 -14.27 -0.22 3.38
N VAL A 143 -14.70 0.82 4.09
CA VAL A 143 -16.06 0.92 4.62
C VAL A 143 -16.73 2.18 4.07
N MET A 144 -17.86 2.01 3.41
CA MET A 144 -18.69 3.12 2.95
C MET A 144 -19.51 3.67 4.11
N GLU A 145 -19.63 4.98 4.24
CA GLU A 145 -20.56 5.58 5.19
C GLU A 145 -22.02 5.38 4.70
N PRO A 146 -22.97 5.05 5.58
CA PRO A 146 -24.35 4.89 5.19
C PRO A 146 -24.99 6.24 4.86
N ALA A 147 -26.00 6.18 4.00
CA ALA A 147 -26.82 7.34 3.68
C ALA A 147 -27.71 7.75 4.86
N THR A 148 -28.17 9.00 4.83
CA THR A 148 -29.24 9.51 5.69
C THR A 148 -30.54 9.55 4.91
N GLY A 149 -31.63 9.04 5.49
CA GLY A 149 -32.94 9.12 4.87
C GLY A 149 -33.98 8.29 5.61
N ARG A 150 -35.17 8.18 5.03
CA ARG A 150 -36.27 7.38 5.61
C ARG A 150 -35.85 5.92 5.74
N LEU A 151 -35.88 5.41 6.97
CA LEU A 151 -35.60 4.02 7.31
C LEU A 151 -36.90 3.18 7.26
N ALA A 152 -36.78 1.86 7.39
CA ALA A 152 -37.93 0.94 7.34
C ALA A 152 -38.92 1.20 8.49
N GLU A 153 -38.41 1.71 9.61
CA GLU A 153 -39.14 2.08 10.83
C GLU A 153 -39.97 3.37 10.68
N GLY A 154 -39.89 4.03 9.52
CA GLY A 154 -40.77 5.15 9.15
C GLY A 154 -40.23 6.55 9.43
N TYR A 155 -39.16 6.70 10.22
CA TYR A 155 -38.47 7.97 10.47
C TYR A 155 -37.16 8.12 9.69
N SER A 156 -36.63 9.35 9.59
CA SER A 156 -35.37 9.64 8.89
C SER A 156 -34.17 9.51 9.83
N GLY A 157 -33.12 8.80 9.41
CA GLY A 157 -31.91 8.61 10.20
C GLY A 157 -30.71 8.16 9.37
N LYS A 158 -29.51 8.26 9.97
CA LYS A 158 -28.26 7.74 9.39
C LYS A 158 -28.20 6.22 9.60
N GLY A 159 -27.89 5.46 8.55
CA GLY A 159 -27.86 3.99 8.62
C GLY A 159 -28.49 3.30 7.41
N ARG A 160 -29.10 4.07 6.50
CA ARG A 160 -29.66 3.58 5.24
C ARG A 160 -28.53 3.12 4.31
N MET A 161 -28.72 1.98 3.64
CA MET A 161 -27.83 1.56 2.56
C MET A 161 -27.79 2.63 1.45
N PRO A 162 -26.62 3.11 1.03
CA PRO A 162 -26.47 4.00 -0.13
C PRO A 162 -27.10 3.39 -1.40
N GLU A 163 -27.38 4.21 -2.42
CA GLU A 163 -27.97 3.67 -3.64
C GLU A 163 -26.95 2.81 -4.40
N PRO A 164 -27.39 1.78 -5.14
CA PRO A 164 -26.50 0.86 -5.85
C PRO A 164 -25.48 1.57 -6.77
N ASP A 165 -25.87 2.67 -7.41
CA ASP A 165 -24.97 3.42 -8.30
C ASP A 165 -23.88 4.16 -7.51
N ASP A 166 -24.21 4.72 -6.34
CA ASP A 166 -23.25 5.37 -5.44
C ASP A 166 -22.21 4.37 -4.92
N ILE A 167 -22.65 3.15 -4.58
CA ILE A 167 -21.78 2.06 -4.14
C ILE A 167 -20.78 1.70 -5.25
N MET A 168 -21.27 1.62 -6.49
CA MET A 168 -20.42 1.32 -7.64
C MET A 168 -19.42 2.43 -7.94
N ALA A 169 -19.81 3.70 -7.82
CA ALA A 169 -18.90 4.84 -7.98
C ALA A 169 -17.82 4.82 -6.89
N TRP A 170 -18.20 4.62 -5.63
CA TRP A 170 -17.28 4.54 -4.51
C TRP A 170 -16.25 3.41 -4.65
N ILE A 171 -16.67 2.24 -5.12
CA ILE A 171 -15.77 1.11 -5.38
C ILE A 171 -14.82 1.43 -6.53
N ASP A 172 -15.33 1.97 -7.63
CA ASP A 172 -14.52 2.38 -8.78
C ASP A 172 -13.46 3.42 -8.38
N ASP A 173 -13.84 4.45 -7.63
CA ASP A 173 -12.93 5.48 -7.14
C ASP A 173 -11.84 4.87 -6.27
N SER A 174 -12.19 3.90 -5.41
CA SER A 174 -11.22 3.17 -4.62
C SER A 174 -10.26 2.33 -5.48
N LEU A 175 -10.74 1.74 -6.57
CA LEU A 175 -9.93 0.96 -7.49
C LEU A 175 -9.05 1.85 -8.39
N GLN A 176 -9.54 3.01 -8.81
CA GLN A 176 -8.80 3.99 -9.59
C GLN A 176 -7.74 4.69 -8.75
N ALA A 177 -8.04 5.03 -7.50
CA ALA A 177 -7.05 5.49 -6.53
C ALA A 177 -5.92 4.47 -6.33
N LYS A 178 -6.20 3.17 -6.52
CA LYS A 178 -5.18 2.10 -6.52
C LYS A 178 -4.42 1.96 -7.86
N LYS A 179 -4.71 2.72 -8.91
CA LYS A 179 -4.00 2.62 -10.21
C LYS A 179 -3.44 3.95 -10.71
N VAL A 180 -3.19 4.90 -9.80
CA VAL A 180 -2.69 6.25 -10.12
C VAL A 180 -1.33 6.26 -10.84
N LEU A 181 -0.57 5.16 -10.81
CA LEU A 181 0.70 4.99 -11.52
C LEU A 181 0.65 3.91 -12.61
N ALA A 182 -0.54 3.52 -13.07
CA ALA A 182 -0.66 2.57 -14.18
C ALA A 182 0.10 3.05 -15.42
N GLY A 183 0.94 2.16 -15.98
CA GLY A 183 1.78 2.47 -17.13
C GLY A 183 3.00 3.36 -16.82
N LYS A 184 3.26 3.66 -15.54
CA LYS A 184 4.44 4.41 -15.10
C LYS A 184 5.56 3.49 -14.66
N LYS A 185 6.79 3.90 -14.96
CA LYS A 185 8.01 3.22 -14.54
C LYS A 185 8.67 3.98 -13.41
N ILE A 186 8.79 3.36 -12.24
CA ILE A 186 9.33 3.98 -11.02
C ILE A 186 10.60 3.26 -10.59
N VAL A 187 11.70 3.99 -10.44
CA VAL A 187 12.95 3.49 -9.88
C VAL A 187 12.97 3.80 -8.39
N ILE A 188 13.28 2.80 -7.56
CA ILE A 188 13.34 2.97 -6.10
C ILE A 188 14.65 2.37 -5.61
N THR A 189 15.39 3.10 -4.78
CA THR A 189 16.57 2.55 -4.10
C THR A 189 16.21 2.12 -2.68
N ALA A 190 16.70 0.97 -2.21
CA ALA A 190 16.46 0.50 -0.84
C ALA A 190 17.71 -0.14 -0.22
N GLY A 191 17.76 -0.16 1.11
CA GLY A 191 18.87 -0.78 1.87
C GLY A 191 20.05 0.16 2.08
N GLY A 192 21.13 -0.36 2.66
CA GLY A 192 22.39 0.36 2.83
C GLY A 192 23.44 -0.08 1.82
N THR A 193 24.28 0.84 1.35
CA THR A 193 25.51 0.46 0.64
C THR A 193 26.63 0.19 1.64
N ILE A 194 27.64 -0.54 1.18
CA ILE A 194 28.86 -0.81 1.93
C ILE A 194 30.07 -0.18 1.24
N SER A 195 31.05 0.22 2.04
CA SER A 195 32.36 0.71 1.61
C SER A 195 33.42 -0.29 2.12
N PRO A 196 33.87 -1.25 1.29
CA PRO A 196 34.82 -2.29 1.70
C PRO A 196 36.16 -1.72 2.18
N LEU A 197 36.61 -2.14 3.35
CA LEU A 197 37.94 -1.80 3.91
C LEU A 197 38.99 -2.83 3.46
N ASP A 198 38.61 -4.10 3.60
CA ASP A 198 39.38 -5.29 3.24
C ASP A 198 38.40 -6.41 2.80
N PRO A 199 38.84 -7.61 2.39
CA PRO A 199 37.93 -8.67 1.94
C PRO A 199 36.93 -9.19 2.99
N VAL A 200 37.05 -8.76 4.25
CA VAL A 200 36.27 -9.26 5.39
C VAL A 200 35.46 -8.14 6.06
N ARG A 201 35.94 -6.90 6.01
CA ARG A 201 35.38 -5.75 6.73
C ARG A 201 34.93 -4.66 5.78
N PHE A 202 33.85 -3.99 6.15
CA PHE A 202 33.33 -2.83 5.44
C PHE A 202 32.79 -1.78 6.41
N LEU A 203 32.67 -0.54 5.93
CA LEU A 203 31.88 0.51 6.56
C LEU A 203 30.49 0.53 5.93
N GLY A 204 29.44 0.71 6.73
CA GLY A 204 28.08 0.71 6.20
C GLY A 204 27.08 1.26 7.19
N ASN A 205 25.87 1.52 6.69
CA ASN A 205 24.78 2.12 7.45
C ASN A 205 23.84 1.06 8.03
N ARG A 206 23.22 1.36 9.18
CA ARG A 206 22.24 0.47 9.86
C ARG A 206 20.85 0.49 9.21
N SER A 207 20.78 0.52 7.88
CA SER A 207 19.50 0.52 7.16
C SER A 207 18.96 -0.90 7.02
N SER A 208 17.72 -1.10 7.44
CA SER A 208 17.00 -2.37 7.23
C SER A 208 16.41 -2.51 5.83
N GLY A 209 16.34 -1.41 5.05
CA GLY A 209 15.64 -1.37 3.77
C GLY A 209 14.11 -1.33 3.84
N LYS A 210 13.51 -1.40 5.05
CA LYS A 210 12.04 -1.43 5.25
C LYS A 210 11.29 -0.32 4.51
N MET A 211 11.82 0.92 4.52
CA MET A 211 11.15 2.06 3.88
C MET A 211 11.13 1.94 2.36
N GLY A 212 12.29 1.64 1.74
CA GLY A 212 12.36 1.42 0.29
C GLY A 212 11.50 0.25 -0.19
N ILE A 213 11.41 -0.83 0.60
CA ILE A 213 10.50 -1.95 0.28
C ILE A 213 9.02 -1.54 0.45
N ALA A 214 8.67 -0.75 1.46
CA ALA A 214 7.30 -0.25 1.60
C ALA A 214 6.90 0.64 0.41
N LEU A 215 7.80 1.51 -0.06
CA LEU A 215 7.62 2.30 -1.27
C LEU A 215 7.43 1.44 -2.51
N ALA A 216 8.26 0.40 -2.69
CA ALA A 216 8.10 -0.54 -3.80
C ALA A 216 6.73 -1.24 -3.78
N LYS A 217 6.28 -1.71 -2.62
CA LYS A 217 4.94 -2.31 -2.47
C LYS A 217 3.84 -1.31 -2.79
N ALA A 218 3.94 -0.08 -2.31
CA ALA A 218 2.96 0.97 -2.56
C ALA A 218 2.92 1.37 -4.06
N ALA A 219 4.07 1.49 -4.72
CA ALA A 219 4.14 1.79 -6.15
C ALA A 219 3.56 0.65 -7.01
N LEU A 220 3.89 -0.60 -6.71
CA LEU A 220 3.30 -1.78 -7.36
C LEU A 220 1.78 -1.82 -7.15
N ALA A 221 1.33 -1.58 -5.91
CA ALA A 221 -0.08 -1.52 -5.57
C ALA A 221 -0.81 -0.37 -6.29
N ALA A 222 -0.10 0.71 -6.61
CA ALA A 222 -0.56 1.85 -7.42
C ALA A 222 -0.51 1.59 -8.95
N GLY A 223 -0.12 0.39 -9.39
CA GLY A 223 -0.11 -0.02 -10.79
C GLY A 223 1.19 0.23 -11.56
N ALA A 224 2.26 0.67 -10.90
CA ALA A 224 3.54 0.96 -11.55
C ALA A 224 4.32 -0.30 -11.95
N GLU A 225 5.16 -0.17 -12.98
CA GLU A 225 6.35 -1.03 -13.18
C GLU A 225 7.46 -0.50 -12.28
N VAL A 226 8.00 -1.36 -11.40
CA VAL A 226 9.01 -0.96 -10.41
C VAL A 226 10.36 -1.58 -10.70
N ILE A 227 11.39 -0.73 -10.80
CA ILE A 227 12.80 -1.15 -10.76
C ILE A 227 13.33 -0.84 -9.36
N LEU A 228 13.53 -1.87 -8.56
CA LEU A 228 14.12 -1.76 -7.23
C LEU A 228 15.63 -1.97 -7.32
N ILE A 229 16.41 -1.00 -6.88
CA ILE A 229 17.86 -1.10 -6.76
C ILE A 229 18.18 -1.28 -5.28
N SER A 230 18.53 -2.50 -4.89
CA SER A 230 18.68 -2.87 -3.49
C SER A 230 20.15 -3.05 -3.10
N GLY A 231 20.59 -2.29 -2.09
CA GLY A 231 21.78 -2.59 -1.30
C GLY A 231 21.54 -3.75 -0.33
N HIS A 232 22.22 -3.71 0.82
CA HIS A 232 21.94 -4.63 1.93
C HIS A 232 20.55 -4.36 2.53
N ILE A 233 19.67 -5.36 2.48
CA ILE A 233 18.30 -5.31 3.01
C ILE A 233 18.07 -6.46 3.99
N ALA A 234 17.27 -6.22 5.03
CA ALA A 234 16.91 -7.21 6.05
C ALA A 234 15.47 -7.73 5.91
N VAL A 235 14.80 -7.40 4.79
CA VAL A 235 13.39 -7.70 4.54
C VAL A 235 13.23 -8.38 3.19
N SER A 236 12.20 -9.23 3.08
CA SER A 236 11.88 -9.93 1.84
C SER A 236 11.41 -8.96 0.74
N LEU A 237 11.77 -9.30 -0.49
CA LEU A 237 11.29 -8.60 -1.67
C LEU A 237 9.79 -8.85 -1.88
N PRO A 238 9.04 -7.88 -2.43
CA PRO A 238 7.66 -8.11 -2.88
C PRO A 238 7.63 -9.18 -3.98
N ASN A 239 6.66 -10.08 -3.92
CA ASN A 239 6.40 -11.01 -5.03
C ASN A 239 5.46 -10.32 -6.03
N SER A 240 5.99 -9.89 -7.18
CA SER A 240 5.20 -9.26 -8.24
C SER A 240 5.88 -9.42 -9.60
N PRO A 241 5.12 -9.72 -10.68
CA PRO A 241 5.68 -9.76 -12.04
C PRO A 241 6.10 -8.37 -12.55
N ASN A 242 5.58 -7.29 -11.95
CA ASN A 242 5.91 -5.91 -12.32
C ASN A 242 7.11 -5.35 -11.53
N LEU A 243 7.81 -6.20 -10.77
CA LEU A 243 9.01 -5.84 -10.02
C LEU A 243 10.25 -6.43 -10.68
N LYS A 244 11.22 -5.57 -11.02
CA LYS A 244 12.58 -5.97 -11.36
C LYS A 244 13.53 -5.52 -10.25
N ASN A 245 14.23 -6.45 -9.61
CA ASN A 245 15.24 -6.13 -8.60
C ASN A 245 16.66 -6.19 -9.18
N ILE A 246 17.46 -5.15 -8.91
CA ILE A 246 18.89 -5.07 -9.23
C ILE A 246 19.63 -4.98 -7.89
N LYS A 247 20.43 -6.01 -7.57
CA LYS A 247 21.27 -5.99 -6.37
C LYS A 247 22.57 -5.24 -6.65
N VAL A 248 22.99 -4.43 -5.68
CA VAL A 248 24.25 -3.68 -5.66
C VAL A 248 24.84 -3.76 -4.26
N GLU A 249 26.15 -3.60 -4.13
CA GLU A 249 26.83 -3.57 -2.83
C GLU A 249 27.34 -2.17 -2.49
N THR A 250 27.98 -1.50 -3.46
CA THR A 250 28.67 -0.22 -3.24
C THR A 250 27.86 0.99 -3.70
N THR A 251 28.28 2.18 -3.27
CA THR A 251 27.69 3.45 -3.71
C THR A 251 27.87 3.68 -5.22
N GLU A 252 29.02 3.30 -5.77
CA GLU A 252 29.35 3.39 -7.20
C GLU A 252 28.47 2.48 -8.06
N GLU A 253 28.27 1.24 -7.61
CA GLU A 253 27.36 0.29 -8.26
C GLU A 253 25.92 0.81 -8.23
N MET A 254 25.47 1.31 -7.08
CA MET A 254 24.15 1.92 -6.94
C MET A 254 24.00 3.13 -7.88
N LEU A 255 25.00 4.00 -7.95
CA LEU A 255 25.00 5.15 -8.86
C LEU A 255 24.87 4.71 -10.32
N SER A 256 25.64 3.71 -10.74
CA SER A 256 25.63 3.18 -12.10
C SER A 256 24.26 2.57 -12.45
N ALA A 257 23.70 1.76 -11.54
CA ALA A 257 22.40 1.15 -11.70
C ALA A 257 21.27 2.19 -11.77
N VAL A 258 21.30 3.19 -10.87
CA VAL A 258 20.32 4.28 -10.84
C VAL A 258 20.38 5.09 -12.12
N LYS A 259 21.57 5.49 -12.56
CA LYS A 259 21.77 6.25 -13.79
C LYS A 259 21.19 5.52 -15.00
N THR A 260 21.45 4.22 -15.11
CA THR A 260 20.97 3.40 -16.23
C THR A 260 19.44 3.23 -16.18
N ALA A 261 18.88 2.89 -15.02
CA ALA A 261 17.46 2.65 -14.87
C ALA A 261 16.62 3.93 -15.03
N PHE A 262 17.14 5.06 -14.57
CA PHE A 262 16.40 6.33 -14.55
C PHE A 262 16.22 6.96 -15.93
N LEU A 263 17.06 6.65 -16.92
CA LEU A 263 16.97 7.22 -18.28
C LEU A 263 15.59 7.04 -18.95
N GLY A 264 14.93 5.91 -18.67
CA GLY A 264 13.62 5.55 -19.22
C GLY A 264 12.50 5.48 -18.18
N ALA A 265 12.72 5.99 -16.97
CA ALA A 265 11.73 5.98 -15.90
C ALA A 265 10.97 7.31 -15.81
N ASP A 266 9.79 7.28 -15.21
CA ASP A 266 9.01 8.47 -14.89
C ASP A 266 9.46 9.10 -13.57
N ALA A 267 9.83 8.30 -12.58
CA ALA A 267 10.29 8.81 -11.30
C ALA A 267 11.42 7.99 -10.66
N LEU A 268 12.21 8.66 -9.82
CA LEU A 268 13.24 8.07 -8.96
C LEU A 268 12.93 8.41 -7.49
N ILE A 269 12.87 7.40 -6.63
CA ILE A 269 12.71 7.55 -5.19
C ILE A 269 13.94 7.00 -4.47
N MET A 270 14.78 7.89 -3.95
CA MET A 270 16.04 7.58 -3.30
C MET A 270 15.88 7.34 -1.79
N ALA A 271 15.40 6.15 -1.43
CA ALA A 271 15.22 5.73 -0.04
C ALA A 271 16.34 4.83 0.53
N ALA A 272 17.43 4.64 -0.21
CA ALA A 272 18.60 3.88 0.27
C ALA A 272 19.46 4.76 1.19
N ALA A 273 20.06 4.14 2.19
CA ALA A 273 21.06 4.78 3.05
C ALA A 273 22.44 4.61 2.40
N VAL A 274 22.74 5.48 1.45
CA VAL A 274 24.02 5.53 0.76
C VAL A 274 25.11 5.98 1.74
N ALA A 275 26.28 5.33 1.72
CA ALA A 275 27.42 5.75 2.53
C ALA A 275 27.97 7.09 2.02
N ASP A 276 28.14 8.09 2.89
CA ASP A 276 28.68 9.40 2.53
C ASP A 276 30.20 9.38 2.29
N TYR A 277 30.88 8.38 2.85
CA TYR A 277 32.34 8.23 2.79
C TYR A 277 32.75 6.79 2.44
N GLU A 278 33.88 6.66 1.76
CA GLU A 278 34.53 5.40 1.44
C GLU A 278 36.05 5.47 1.74
N PRO A 279 36.72 4.34 2.01
CA PRO A 279 38.17 4.34 2.20
C PRO A 279 38.92 4.80 0.94
N VAL A 280 39.96 5.59 1.13
CA VAL A 280 40.82 6.09 0.05
C VAL A 280 41.49 4.93 -0.70
N ASN A 281 41.94 3.92 0.04
CA ASN A 281 42.60 2.73 -0.49
C ASN A 281 41.89 1.47 0.01
N TYR A 282 41.46 0.60 -0.91
CA TYR A 282 41.04 -0.76 -0.59
C TYR A 282 42.27 -1.64 -0.32
N ILE A 283 42.26 -2.37 0.79
CA ILE A 283 43.35 -3.28 1.15
C ILE A 283 42.98 -4.68 0.68
N THR A 284 43.77 -5.28 -0.21
CA THR A 284 43.45 -6.57 -0.84
C THR A 284 43.59 -7.79 0.08
N HIS A 285 44.10 -7.59 1.30
CA HIS A 285 44.26 -8.63 2.31
C HIS A 285 43.63 -8.21 3.63
N LYS A 286 43.19 -9.18 4.43
CA LYS A 286 42.60 -8.92 5.74
C LYS A 286 43.59 -8.14 6.61
N ILE A 287 43.17 -6.99 7.13
CA ILE A 287 44.00 -6.17 8.01
C ILE A 287 44.26 -6.97 9.29
N LYS A 288 45.54 -7.32 9.52
CA LYS A 288 45.98 -8.08 10.70
C LYS A 288 46.22 -7.15 11.88
N LYS A 289 45.89 -7.64 13.07
CA LYS A 289 46.05 -6.90 14.33
C LYS A 289 47.51 -6.64 14.69
N GLN A 290 48.42 -7.52 14.25
CA GLN A 290 49.86 -7.46 14.58
C GLN A 290 50.62 -6.40 13.78
N ASP A 291 50.10 -5.99 12.62
CA ASP A 291 50.81 -5.11 11.68
C ASP A 291 50.49 -3.61 11.90
N GLN A 292 49.61 -3.27 12.84
CA GLN A 292 48.99 -1.94 13.00
C GLN A 292 49.42 -1.19 14.28
N GLY A 293 50.26 -1.78 15.14
CA GLY A 293 50.47 -1.23 16.49
C GLY A 293 49.17 -1.19 17.30
N ASP A 294 49.01 -0.18 18.17
CA ASP A 294 47.82 -0.05 19.03
C ASP A 294 46.61 0.61 18.33
N GLU A 295 46.79 1.21 17.15
CA GLU A 295 45.75 2.00 16.45
C GLU A 295 45.61 1.64 14.96
N LEU A 296 44.37 1.44 14.49
CA LEU A 296 44.05 1.33 13.06
C LEU A 296 43.60 2.69 12.52
N LYS A 297 44.35 3.25 11.56
CA LYS A 297 44.03 4.51 10.88
C LYS A 297 43.45 4.24 9.50
N ILE A 298 42.22 4.72 9.27
CA ILE A 298 41.52 4.62 7.99
C ILE A 298 41.27 6.03 7.46
N TYR A 299 41.80 6.33 6.28
CA TYR A 299 41.54 7.59 5.59
C TYR A 299 40.33 7.42 4.68
N LEU A 300 39.38 8.35 4.77
CA LEU A 300 38.13 8.33 4.03
C LEU A 300 38.06 9.48 3.04
N LYS A 301 37.42 9.25 1.89
CA LYS A 301 37.04 10.26 0.90
C LYS A 301 35.53 10.25 0.72
N GLU A 302 34.95 11.38 0.30
CA GLU A 302 33.52 11.48 0.02
C GLU A 302 33.12 10.57 -1.15
N THR A 303 31.95 9.95 -1.05
CA THR A 303 31.35 9.19 -2.14
C THR A 303 30.59 10.11 -3.10
N PRO A 304 30.27 9.64 -4.32
CA PRO A 304 29.43 10.39 -5.24
C PRO A 304 28.01 10.62 -4.71
N ASP A 305 27.57 11.87 -4.69
CA ASP A 305 26.18 12.22 -4.38
C ASP A 305 25.23 11.83 -5.53
N ILE A 306 24.59 10.67 -5.39
CA ILE A 306 23.66 10.12 -6.39
C ILE A 306 22.47 11.05 -6.61
N LEU A 307 21.88 11.58 -5.53
CA LEU A 307 20.68 12.42 -5.61
C LEU A 307 20.96 13.71 -6.38
N LYS A 308 22.09 14.38 -6.07
CA LYS A 308 22.53 15.58 -6.80
C LYS A 308 22.79 15.28 -8.27
N LYS A 309 23.47 14.17 -8.58
CA LYS A 309 23.73 13.76 -9.96
C LYS A 309 22.45 13.51 -10.73
N MET A 310 21.47 12.83 -10.13
CA MET A 310 20.19 12.53 -10.79
C MET A 310 19.32 13.76 -10.95
N GLY A 311 19.26 14.65 -9.95
CA GLY A 311 18.59 15.94 -10.07
C GLY A 311 19.22 16.84 -11.15
N GLY A 312 20.53 16.74 -11.38
CA GLY A 312 21.21 17.48 -12.46
C GLY A 312 20.94 16.98 -13.88
N ILE A 313 20.55 15.70 -14.04
CA ILE A 313 20.28 15.09 -15.36
C ILE A 313 18.79 14.79 -15.60
N LYS A 314 17.91 15.06 -14.63
CA LYS A 314 16.48 14.78 -14.75
C LYS A 314 15.87 15.60 -15.90
N LYS A 315 14.98 14.97 -16.68
CA LYS A 315 14.18 15.67 -17.68
C LYS A 315 12.99 16.36 -17.00
N ALA A 316 12.41 17.38 -17.67
CA ALA A 316 11.28 18.14 -17.14
C ALA A 316 10.07 17.25 -16.77
N ASN A 317 9.86 16.15 -17.49
CA ASN A 317 8.76 15.21 -17.24
C ASN A 317 9.09 14.10 -16.21
N GLN A 318 10.25 14.16 -15.55
CA GLN A 318 10.68 13.15 -14.57
C GLN A 318 10.70 13.72 -13.16
N VAL A 319 10.35 12.90 -12.18
CA VAL A 319 10.31 13.28 -10.76
C VAL A 319 11.45 12.62 -9.99
N VAL A 320 12.15 13.40 -9.16
CA VAL A 320 13.21 12.94 -8.28
C VAL A 320 12.84 13.22 -6.83
N VAL A 321 12.74 12.16 -6.03
CA VAL A 321 12.43 12.20 -4.60
C VAL A 321 13.65 11.76 -3.80
N GLY A 322 14.07 12.58 -2.84
CA GLY A 322 15.14 12.27 -1.90
C GLY A 322 14.64 12.05 -0.48
N PHE A 323 15.45 11.40 0.34
CA PHE A 323 15.24 11.29 1.79
C PHE A 323 16.30 12.09 2.56
N ALA A 324 15.92 12.60 3.73
CA ALA A 324 16.80 13.28 4.66
C ALA A 324 16.55 12.78 6.08
N ALA A 325 17.57 12.19 6.69
CA ALA A 325 17.56 11.82 8.09
C ALA A 325 18.38 12.87 8.85
N GLU A 326 17.73 13.71 9.63
CA GLU A 326 18.38 14.80 10.36
C GLU A 326 18.19 14.62 11.86
N THR A 327 19.17 15.05 12.66
CA THR A 327 19.10 15.06 14.13
C THR A 327 18.87 16.45 14.70
N ASN A 328 19.01 17.49 13.88
CA ASN A 328 18.82 18.89 14.22
C ASN A 328 18.32 19.69 12.99
N ASN A 329 17.66 20.82 13.22
CA ASN A 329 17.24 21.77 12.18
C ASN A 329 16.60 21.13 10.92
N LEU A 330 15.73 20.14 11.13
CA LEU A 330 15.14 19.28 10.08
C LEU A 330 14.62 20.07 8.87
N LEU A 331 13.85 21.14 9.10
CA LEU A 331 13.22 21.93 8.02
C LEU A 331 14.24 22.70 7.19
N GLU A 332 15.24 23.29 7.84
CA GLU A 332 16.28 24.08 7.17
C GLU A 332 17.16 23.18 6.31
N ASN A 333 17.63 22.06 6.88
CA ASN A 333 18.46 21.07 6.17
C ASN A 333 17.69 20.44 5.01
N ALA A 334 16.42 20.07 5.22
CA ALA A 334 15.59 19.50 4.15
C ALA A 334 15.32 20.51 3.02
N SER A 335 15.09 21.78 3.34
CA SER A 335 14.87 22.84 2.35
C SER A 335 16.13 23.09 1.52
N LYS A 336 17.29 23.18 2.19
CA LYS A 336 18.59 23.30 1.52
C LYS A 336 18.86 22.11 0.60
N LYS A 337 18.59 20.89 1.07
CA LYS A 337 18.75 19.66 0.28
C LYS A 337 17.83 19.62 -0.94
N LEU A 338 16.57 20.07 -0.80
CA LEU A 338 15.63 20.15 -1.93
C LEU A 338 16.21 21.01 -3.07
N GLN A 339 16.75 22.18 -2.73
CA GLN A 339 17.35 23.11 -3.69
C GLN A 339 18.68 22.61 -4.25
N GLU A 340 19.65 22.28 -3.39
CA GLU A 340 21.00 21.90 -3.80
C GLU A 340 21.07 20.64 -4.65
N LYS A 341 20.12 19.71 -4.41
CA LYS A 341 20.06 18.45 -5.14
C LYS A 341 19.12 18.52 -6.35
N ASN A 342 18.48 19.66 -6.59
CA ASN A 342 17.45 19.83 -7.60
C ASN A 342 16.39 18.70 -7.54
N ALA A 343 15.95 18.37 -6.32
CA ALA A 343 14.91 17.36 -6.10
C ALA A 343 13.53 18.00 -6.20
N ASP A 344 12.53 17.22 -6.58
CA ASP A 344 11.13 17.68 -6.65
C ASP A 344 10.44 17.50 -5.29
N MET A 345 10.93 16.55 -4.50
CA MET A 345 10.45 16.25 -3.17
C MET A 345 11.57 15.77 -2.25
N ILE A 346 11.56 16.23 -1.00
CA ILE A 346 12.39 15.69 0.09
C ILE A 346 11.45 15.17 1.18
N VAL A 347 11.64 13.89 1.54
CA VAL A 347 11.00 13.26 2.69
C VAL A 347 11.99 13.29 3.85
N ALA A 348 11.74 14.17 4.81
CA ALA A 348 12.62 14.42 5.94
C ALA A 348 12.08 13.73 7.20
N ASN A 349 12.91 12.94 7.88
CA ASN A 349 12.57 12.28 9.14
C ASN A 349 13.57 12.67 10.22
N ASP A 350 13.07 12.92 11.43
CA ASP A 350 13.89 13.21 12.59
C ASP A 350 14.37 11.89 13.21
N VAL A 351 15.68 11.65 13.18
CA VAL A 351 16.29 10.41 13.66
C VAL A 351 16.96 10.54 15.03
N SER A 352 16.81 11.68 15.71
CA SER A 352 17.42 11.96 17.02
C SER A 352 17.07 10.93 18.11
N HIS A 353 15.91 10.27 18.01
CA HIS A 353 15.43 9.28 18.98
C HIS A 353 15.52 7.81 18.51
N GLY A 354 16.35 7.49 17.51
CA GLY A 354 16.64 6.09 17.15
C GLY A 354 15.57 5.41 16.28
N VAL A 355 15.24 6.03 15.14
CA VAL A 355 14.18 5.58 14.22
C VAL A 355 14.64 4.49 13.22
N PHE A 356 15.94 4.23 13.14
CA PHE A 356 16.49 3.21 12.24
C PHE A 356 16.05 1.79 12.65
N GLY A 357 15.27 1.14 11.78
CA GLY A 357 14.78 -0.24 11.99
C GLY A 357 13.33 -0.34 12.50
N SER A 358 12.74 0.74 13.02
CA SER A 358 11.34 0.80 13.46
C SER A 358 10.35 0.59 12.29
N ASP A 359 9.16 0.09 12.60
CA ASP A 359 8.04 -0.03 11.65
C ASP A 359 7.20 1.24 11.54
N LYS A 360 7.37 2.16 12.50
CA LYS A 360 6.75 3.48 12.53
C LYS A 360 7.77 4.57 12.27
N ASP A 361 7.31 5.68 11.71
CA ASP A 361 8.10 6.87 11.45
C ASP A 361 7.20 8.12 11.47
N LYS A 362 7.81 9.29 11.58
CA LYS A 362 7.17 10.59 11.45
C LYS A 362 7.96 11.39 10.43
N VAL A 363 7.30 11.84 9.37
CA VAL A 363 7.99 12.51 8.26
C VAL A 363 7.39 13.87 7.94
N THR A 364 8.26 14.77 7.53
CA THR A 364 7.91 16.06 6.93
C THR A 364 8.23 15.98 5.45
N ILE A 365 7.27 16.30 4.59
CA ILE A 365 7.43 16.28 3.14
C ILE A 365 7.51 17.71 2.62
N LEU A 366 8.60 18.00 1.93
CA LEU A 366 8.83 19.28 1.26
C LEU A 366 8.76 19.04 -0.25
N ARG A 367 8.03 19.90 -0.96
CA ARG A 367 7.88 19.87 -2.42
C ARG A 367 8.13 21.27 -2.98
N GLN A 368 8.74 21.36 -4.16
CA GLN A 368 9.07 22.66 -4.74
C GLN A 368 7.81 23.50 -5.00
N GLY A 369 7.75 24.72 -4.47
CA GLY A 369 6.63 25.65 -4.66
C GLY A 369 5.31 25.25 -3.99
N LYS A 370 5.30 24.23 -3.13
CA LYS A 370 4.09 23.75 -2.42
C LYS A 370 4.24 23.88 -0.92
N THR A 371 3.12 23.83 -0.20
CA THR A 371 3.09 23.85 1.26
C THR A 371 3.73 22.60 1.85
N ILE A 372 4.40 22.76 2.99
CA ILE A 372 5.00 21.66 3.75
C ILE A 372 3.89 20.75 4.29
N GLU A 373 4.02 19.44 4.08
CA GLU A 373 3.09 18.44 4.60
C GLU A 373 3.72 17.67 5.75
N ASN A 374 3.06 17.66 6.91
CA ASN A 374 3.48 16.89 8.07
C ASN A 374 2.67 15.59 8.16
N ILE A 375 3.35 14.45 8.21
CA ILE A 375 2.74 13.15 8.49
C ILE A 375 3.03 12.80 9.95
N VAL A 376 1.95 12.68 10.74
CA VAL A 376 2.04 12.21 12.14
C VAL A 376 2.61 10.81 12.21
N GLU A 377 3.10 10.40 13.39
CA GLU A 377 3.69 9.07 13.55
C GLU A 377 2.72 7.97 13.11
N THR A 378 3.12 7.21 12.11
CA THR A 378 2.32 6.13 11.52
C THR A 378 3.25 5.06 10.95
N THR A 379 2.68 4.00 10.37
CA THR A 379 3.48 2.93 9.77
C THR A 379 4.20 3.39 8.50
N LYS A 380 5.36 2.79 8.22
CA LYS A 380 6.09 3.00 6.95
C LYS A 380 5.25 2.67 5.72
N ILE A 381 4.27 1.77 5.85
CA ILE A 381 3.33 1.42 4.78
C ILE A 381 2.43 2.61 4.44
N GLU A 382 1.85 3.26 5.45
CA GLU A 382 0.99 4.43 5.23
C GLU A 382 1.78 5.64 4.70
N ILE A 383 2.99 5.86 5.24
CA ILE A 383 3.90 6.89 4.70
C ILE A 383 4.22 6.62 3.23
N ALA A 384 4.56 5.37 2.89
CA ALA A 384 4.86 4.98 1.52
C ALA A 384 3.67 5.23 0.58
N LYS A 385 2.44 4.85 0.98
CA LYS A 385 1.22 5.14 0.18
C LYS A 385 1.06 6.63 -0.08
N LYS A 386 1.22 7.46 0.95
CA LYS A 386 1.10 8.92 0.83
C LYS A 386 2.17 9.48 -0.11
N ILE A 387 3.44 9.07 0.02
CA ILE A 387 4.52 9.49 -0.89
C ILE A 387 4.18 9.11 -2.33
N ILE A 388 3.71 7.88 -2.57
CA ILE A 388 3.36 7.41 -3.92
C ILE A 388 2.21 8.22 -4.54
N ILE A 389 1.21 8.62 -3.75
CA ILE A 389 0.15 9.53 -4.21
C ILE A 389 0.75 10.89 -4.62
N LEU A 390 1.61 11.47 -3.79
CA LEU A 390 2.25 12.76 -4.08
C LEU A 390 3.17 12.69 -5.32
N VAL A 391 3.83 11.55 -5.56
CA VAL A 391 4.60 11.30 -6.78
C VAL A 391 3.68 11.24 -8.00
N ALA A 392 2.52 10.57 -7.89
CA ALA A 392 1.54 10.53 -8.97
C ALA A 392 1.00 11.92 -9.31
N GLU A 393 0.67 12.74 -8.29
CA GLU A 393 0.25 14.14 -8.47
C GLU A 393 1.30 14.96 -9.24
N GLU A 394 2.58 14.82 -8.87
CA GLU A 394 3.68 15.55 -9.50
C GLU A 394 3.93 15.11 -10.94
N LEU A 395 3.75 13.81 -11.23
CA LEU A 395 3.81 13.30 -12.60
C LEU A 395 2.63 13.77 -13.46
N GLU A 396 1.44 13.90 -12.87
CA GLU A 396 0.24 14.33 -13.59
C GLU A 396 0.30 15.83 -13.93
N SER A 397 0.74 16.69 -13.00
CA SER A 397 0.85 18.13 -13.27
C SER A 397 1.78 18.44 -14.45
N ARG A 398 2.82 17.62 -14.65
CA ARG A 398 3.79 17.76 -15.76
C ARG A 398 3.28 17.27 -17.11
N LYS A 399 2.15 16.54 -17.14
CA LYS A 399 1.47 16.22 -18.41
C LYS A 399 0.66 17.41 -18.93
N VAL A 400 0.12 18.23 -18.03
CA VAL A 400 -0.74 19.38 -18.37
C VAL A 400 0.09 20.57 -18.89
N GLU A 401 1.37 20.63 -18.54
CA GLU A 401 2.32 21.68 -18.99
C GLU A 401 2.96 21.39 -20.37
N LYS A 402 2.65 20.25 -21.00
CA LYS A 402 3.05 19.90 -22.37
C LYS A 402 1.88 20.04 -23.32
#